data_AF-A0AAW9A6X4-F1
#
_entry.id   AF-A0AAW9A6X4-F1
#
_cell.length_a   1.000
_cell.length_b   1.000
_cell.length_c   1.000
_cell.angle_alpha   90.00
_cell.angle_beta   90.00
_cell.angle_gamma   90.00
#
_symmetry.space_group_name_H-M   'P 1'
#
loop_
_entity.id
_entity.type
_entity.pdbx_description
1 polymer ?
#
loop_
_entity_poly.entity_id
_entity_poly.type
_entity_poly.pdbx_seq_one_letter_code
_entity_poly.pdbx_strand_id
1 'polypeptide(L)' 'MDMIFAVIGFYFMPILAIIFCVNLVEIIKKVKNEQQTTTNTFWMTTAFMLIVWTISVLVIATS' A
#
# COMPACT_ATOMS: atom_id res chain seq x y z
N MET A 1 6.72 4.45 22.30
CA MET A 1 7.18 3.96 20.98
C MET A 1 6.58 4.81 19.88
N ASP A 2 7.32 5.76 19.34
CA ASP A 2 7.39 7.15 19.81
C ASP A 2 7.57 7.97 18.53
N MET A 3 6.69 8.95 18.25
CA MET A 3 6.75 10.00 17.20
C MET A 3 7.35 9.69 15.82
N ILE A 4 8.57 9.16 15.74
CA ILE A 4 9.27 8.58 14.58
C ILE A 4 8.36 7.63 13.77
N PHE A 5 7.67 6.68 14.39
CA PHE A 5 6.76 5.77 13.67
C PHE A 5 5.54 6.50 13.08
N ALA A 6 5.03 7.52 13.77
CA ALA A 6 3.93 8.35 13.27
C ALA A 6 4.39 9.25 12.12
N VAL A 7 5.60 9.82 12.20
CA VAL A 7 6.20 10.65 11.14
C VAL A 7 6.50 9.79 9.91
N ILE A 8 7.14 8.63 10.09
CA ILE A 8 7.39 7.68 9.00
C ILE A 8 6.06 7.22 8.41
N GLY A 9 5.10 6.80 9.22
CA GLY A 9 3.76 6.43 8.74
C GLY A 9 3.08 7.54 7.96
N PHE A 10 3.14 8.78 8.44
CA PHE A 10 2.51 9.95 7.79
C PHE A 10 3.12 10.29 6.44
N TYR A 11 4.46 10.16 6.28
CA TYR A 11 5.12 10.40 4.99
C TYR A 11 5.10 9.17 4.06
N PHE A 12 5.10 7.95 4.62
CA PHE A 12 5.17 6.71 3.86
C PHE A 12 3.78 6.23 3.40
N MET A 13 2.71 6.49 4.18
CA MET A 13 1.33 6.21 3.79
C MET A 13 0.91 6.84 2.45
N PRO A 14 1.10 8.15 2.19
CA PRO A 14 0.69 8.74 0.92
C PRO A 14 1.47 8.15 -0.26
N ILE A 15 2.74 7.81 -0.07
CA ILE A 15 3.56 7.15 -1.10
C ILE A 15 3.01 5.75 -1.39
N LEU A 16 2.75 4.94 -0.36
CA LEU A 16 2.15 3.61 -0.50
C LEU A 16 0.75 3.68 -1.13
N ALA A 17 -0.05 4.68 -0.80
CA ALA A 17 -1.38 4.90 -1.38
C ALA A 17 -1.30 5.23 -2.87
N ILE A 18 -0.35 6.08 -3.29
CA ILE A 18 -0.11 6.37 -4.71
C ILE A 18 0.32 5.10 -5.45
N ILE A 19 1.26 4.33 -4.89
CA ILE A 19 1.71 3.06 -5.49
C ILE A 19 0.54 2.08 -5.62
N PHE A 20 -0.30 1.95 -4.59
CA PHE A 20 -1.48 1.11 -4.61
C PHE A 20 -2.47 1.53 -5.70
N CYS A 21 -2.79 2.83 -5.79
CA CYS A 21 -3.69 3.38 -6.82
C CYS A 21 -3.15 3.20 -8.24
N VAL A 22 -1.87 3.49 -8.47
CA VAL A 22 -1.23 3.34 -9.79
C VAL A 22 -1.23 1.86 -10.19
N ASN A 23 -0.83 0.94 -9.29
CA ASN A 23 -0.83 -0.48 -9.58
C ASN A 23 -2.24 -1.02 -9.86
N LEU A 24 -3.27 -0.52 -9.17
CA LEU A 24 -4.67 -0.88 -9.42
C LEU A 24 -5.09 -0.45 -10.83
N VAL A 25 -4.83 0.81 -11.21
CA VAL A 25 -5.10 1.32 -12.56
C VAL A 25 -4.34 0.53 -13.63
N GLU A 26 -3.10 0.15 -13.34
CA GLU A 26 -2.26 -0.61 -14.26
C GLU A 26 -2.75 -2.07 -14.39
N ILE A 27 -3.20 -2.72 -13.31
CA ILE A 27 -3.86 -4.02 -13.35
C ILE A 27 -5.14 -3.94 -14.19
N ILE A 28 -6.00 -2.94 -13.98
CA ILE A 28 -7.23 -2.76 -14.79
C ILE A 28 -6.87 -2.63 -16.28
N LYS A 29 -5.84 -1.85 -16.61
CA LYS A 29 -5.37 -1.69 -18.00
C LYS A 29 -4.78 -2.98 -18.56
N LYS A 30 -4.06 -3.77 -17.76
CA LYS A 30 -3.45 -5.05 -18.17
C LYS A 30 -4.49 -6.15 -18.34
N VAL A 31 -5.49 -6.24 -17.46
CA VAL A 31 -6.64 -7.15 -17.59
C VAL A 31 -7.40 -6.85 -18.89
N LYS A 32 -7.61 -5.57 -19.21
CA LYS A 32 -8.26 -5.17 -20.47
C LYS A 32 -7.47 -5.57 -21.72
N ASN A 33 -6.13 -5.67 -21.63
CA ASN A 33 -5.25 -6.01 -22.75
C ASN A 33 -4.70 -7.45 -22.70
N GLU A 34 -5.27 -8.33 -21.87
CA GLU A 34 -4.84 -9.73 -21.65
C GLU A 34 -3.33 -9.88 -21.37
N GLN A 35 -2.74 -8.92 -20.66
CA GLN A 35 -1.33 -8.94 -20.26
C GLN A 35 -1.14 -9.61 -18.89
N GLN A 36 0.03 -10.21 -18.66
CA GLN A 36 0.36 -10.82 -17.39
C GLN A 36 0.32 -9.79 -16.24
N THR A 37 -0.57 -10.03 -15.27
CA THR A 37 -0.81 -9.14 -14.11
C THR A 37 -0.01 -9.53 -12.86
N THR A 38 0.71 -10.67 -12.89
CA THR A 38 1.36 -11.29 -11.73
C THR A 38 2.24 -10.33 -10.93
N THR A 39 3.12 -9.57 -11.60
CA THR A 39 4.03 -8.62 -10.94
C THR A 39 3.29 -7.44 -10.30
N ASN A 40 2.27 -6.91 -10.98
CA ASN A 40 1.52 -5.75 -10.49
C ASN A 40 0.60 -6.12 -9.33
N THR A 41 -0.03 -7.30 -9.41
CA THR A 41 -0.84 -7.86 -8.32
C THR A 41 0.01 -8.10 -7.08
N PHE A 42 1.22 -8.64 -7.24
CA PHE A 42 2.15 -8.81 -6.11
C PHE A 42 2.47 -7.47 -5.43
N TRP A 43 2.85 -6.45 -6.19
CA TRP A 43 3.13 -5.13 -5.63
C TRP A 43 1.89 -4.47 -5.00
N MET A 44 0.70 -4.69 -5.55
CA MET A 44 -0.56 -4.22 -4.98
C MET A 44 -0.84 -4.89 -3.63
N THR A 45 -0.71 -6.22 -3.53
CA THR A 45 -0.94 -6.97 -2.30
C THR A 45 0.08 -6.60 -1.22
N THR A 46 1.36 -6.44 -1.58
CA THR A 46 2.40 -5.99 -0.64
C THR A 46 2.12 -4.57 -0.15
N ALA A 47 1.78 -3.62 -1.04
CA ALA A 47 1.44 -2.26 -0.64
C ALA A 47 0.21 -2.22 0.29
N PHE A 48 -0.84 -2.97 -0.04
CA PHE A 48 -2.04 -3.07 0.78
C PHE A 48 -1.75 -3.67 2.16
N MET A 49 -0.96 -4.75 2.22
CA MET A 49 -0.55 -5.37 3.47
C MET A 49 0.24 -4.40 4.35
N LEU A 50 1.15 -3.61 3.77
CA LEU A 50 1.92 -2.60 4.49
C LEU A 50 1.04 -1.46 5.03
N ILE A 51 0.02 -1.03 4.26
CA ILE A 51 -0.94 -0.02 4.70
C ILE A 51 -1.76 -0.54 5.90
N VAL A 52 -2.34 -1.74 5.79
CA VAL A 52 -3.15 -2.35 6.86
C VAL A 52 -2.29 -2.57 8.11
N TRP A 53 -1.07 -3.08 7.95
CA TRP A 53 -0.13 -3.25 9.06
C TRP A 53 0.18 -1.93 9.77
N THR A 54 0.44 -0.87 9.00
CA THR A 54 0.71 0.48 9.54
C THR A 54 -0.49 1.00 10.34
N ILE A 55 -1.72 0.82 9.83
CA ILE A 55 -2.95 1.23 10.51
C ILE A 55 -3.15 0.40 11.79
N SER A 56 -3.00 -0.92 11.73
CA SER A 56 -3.16 -1.80 12.89
C SER A 56 -2.16 -1.48 14.01
N VAL A 57 -0.90 -1.24 13.68
CA VAL A 57 0.13 -0.84 14.66
C VAL A 57 -0.21 0.52 15.27
N LEU A 58 -0.69 1.48 14.47
CA LEU A 58 -1.14 2.79 14.97
C LEU A 58 -2.30 2.66 15.95
N VAL A 59 -3.31 1.86 15.62
CA VAL A 59 -4.49 1.62 16.47
C VAL A 59 -4.06 1.00 17.81
N ILE A 60 -3.25 -0.06 17.78
CA ILE A 60 -2.75 -0.74 18.98
C ILE A 60 -1.87 0.20 19.84
N ALA A 61 -1.08 1.06 19.20
CA ALA A 61 -0.22 2.00 19.93
C ALA A 61 -1.01 3.16 20.58
N THR A 62 -2.24 3.44 20.12
CA THR A 62 -3.12 4.47 20.69
C THR A 62 -4.13 3.96 21.71
N SER A 63 -4.31 2.64 21.85
CA SER A 63 -5.25 1.98 22.77
C SER A 63 -4.55 1.44 24.01
#